data_AF-A0A6I3UZZ0-F1
#
_entry.id   AF-A0A6I3UZZ0-F1
#
_cell.length_a   1.000
_cell.length_b   1.000
_cell.length_c   1.000
_cell.angle_alpha   90.00
_cell.angle_beta   90.00
_cell.angle_gamma   90.00
#
_symmetry.space_group_name_H-M   'P 1'
#
loop_
_entity.id
_entity.type
_entity.pdbx_description
1 polymer ?
#
loop_
_entity_poly.entity_id
_entity_poly.type
_entity_poly.pdbx_seq_one_letter_code
_entity_poly.pdbx_strand_id
1 'polypeptide(L)'
;YSSNTYMVQTALGIMGQSYQPNMIVATDQLETAMGKLRSTFGEYGLGASTEIDLPDESTGFTPKEFDLANYINNAFGQFDNYTPMQLAQYVATIANNGVRLAPHIVE
;
A
#
# COMPACT_ATOMS: atom_id res chain seq x y z
N TYR A 1 15.60 6.79 9.42
CA TYR A 1 16.24 7.14 8.14
C TYR A 1 15.32 7.15 6.92
N SER A 2 14.07 6.66 6.99
CA SER A 2 13.16 6.61 5.82
C SER A 2 13.85 6.03 4.58
N SER A 3 14.42 4.83 4.72
CA SER A 3 15.27 4.23 3.68
C SER A 3 14.42 3.59 2.58
N ASN A 4 14.38 4.21 1.40
CA ASN A 4 13.73 3.62 0.23
C ASN A 4 14.36 2.27 -0.14
N THR A 5 15.68 2.14 0.01
CA THR A 5 16.41 0.90 -0.27
C THR A 5 15.91 -0.29 0.55
N TYR A 6 15.49 -0.08 1.80
CA TYR A 6 14.89 -1.13 2.62
C TYR A 6 13.52 -1.56 2.08
N MET A 7 12.67 -0.59 1.73
CA MET A 7 11.33 -0.86 1.19
C MET A 7 11.40 -1.56 -0.17
N VAL A 8 12.30 -1.13 -1.06
CA VAL A 8 12.50 -1.73 -2.37
C VAL A 8 13.00 -3.18 -2.26
N GLN A 9 13.95 -3.46 -1.36
CA GLN A 9 14.40 -4.84 -1.12
C GLN A 9 13.29 -5.72 -0.55
N THR A 10 12.44 -5.17 0.33
CA THR A 10 11.26 -5.87 0.86
C THR A 10 10.28 -6.21 -0.26
N ALA A 11 10.01 -5.26 -1.16
CA ALA A 11 9.14 -5.46 -2.32
C ALA A 11 9.69 -6.53 -3.29
N LEU A 12 11.01 -6.56 -3.51
CA LEU A 12 11.65 -7.66 -4.25
C LEU A 12 11.46 -9.00 -3.53
N GLY A 13 11.57 -9.02 -2.20
CA GLY A 13 11.31 -10.21 -1.37
C GLY A 13 9.87 -10.72 -1.50
N ILE A 14 8.88 -9.82 -1.55
CA ILE A 14 7.46 -10.20 -1.79
C ILE A 14 7.29 -10.83 -3.19
N MET A 15 8.06 -10.36 -4.18
CA MET A 15 8.15 -10.99 -5.52
C MET A 15 8.95 -12.31 -5.54
N GLY A 16 9.47 -12.77 -4.39
CA GLY A 16 10.27 -13.99 -4.29
C GLY A 16 11.72 -13.83 -4.76
N GLN A 17 12.22 -12.60 -4.89
CA GLN A 17 13.56 -12.29 -5.38
C GLN A 17 14.39 -11.59 -4.30
N SER A 18 15.65 -12.00 -4.13
CA SER A 18 16.62 -11.28 -3.30
C SER A 18 17.45 -10.35 -4.17
N TYR A 19 17.63 -9.10 -3.73
CA TYR A 19 18.41 -8.12 -4.48
C TYR A 19 19.85 -8.60 -4.71
N GLN A 20 20.34 -8.42 -5.93
CA GLN A 20 21.75 -8.52 -6.28
C GLN A 20 22.13 -7.33 -7.16
N PRO A 21 23.34 -6.75 -7.01
CA PRO A 21 23.79 -5.68 -7.89
C PRO A 21 23.69 -6.09 -9.37
N ASN A 22 23.14 -5.21 -10.20
CA ASN A 22 22.92 -5.41 -11.64
C ASN A 22 22.00 -6.59 -12.02
N MET A 23 21.13 -7.05 -11.11
CA MET A 23 20.17 -8.11 -11.44
C MET A 23 19.17 -7.67 -12.53
N ILE A 24 18.75 -8.65 -13.33
CA ILE A 24 17.56 -8.52 -14.18
C ILE A 24 16.40 -9.06 -13.34
N VAL A 25 15.36 -8.25 -13.16
CA VAL A 25 14.19 -8.62 -12.35
C VAL A 25 13.24 -9.45 -13.19
N ALA A 26 12.89 -10.65 -12.71
CA ALA A 26 11.84 -11.45 -13.32
C ALA A 26 10.46 -10.89 -12.96
N THR A 27 9.57 -10.75 -13.94
CA THR A 27 8.25 -10.11 -13.76
C THR A 27 7.09 -11.10 -13.68
N ASP A 28 7.35 -12.41 -13.70
CA ASP A 28 6.31 -13.45 -13.67
C ASP A 28 5.42 -13.38 -12.42
N GLN A 29 5.94 -12.84 -11.32
CA GLN A 29 5.23 -12.69 -10.05
C GLN A 29 4.73 -11.26 -9.80
N LEU A 30 4.85 -10.35 -10.78
CA LEU A 30 4.57 -8.92 -10.60
C LEU A 30 3.12 -8.66 -10.16
N GLU A 31 2.14 -9.24 -10.86
CA GLU A 31 0.73 -9.05 -10.51
C GLU A 31 0.40 -9.61 -9.12
N THR A 32 0.91 -10.80 -8.82
CA THR A 32 0.72 -11.45 -7.51
C THR A 32 1.34 -10.63 -6.39
N ALA A 33 2.53 -10.08 -6.61
CA ALA A 33 3.24 -9.29 -5.61
C ALA A 33 2.57 -7.92 -5.38
N MET A 34 2.13 -7.25 -6.44
CA MET A 34 1.34 -6.02 -6.31
C MET A 34 0.04 -6.28 -5.55
N GLY A 35 -0.65 -7.39 -5.83
CA GLY A 35 -1.84 -7.81 -5.10
C GLY A 35 -1.58 -8.01 -3.61
N LYS A 36 -0.50 -8.70 -3.24
CA LYS A 36 -0.09 -8.88 -1.83
C LYS A 36 0.21 -7.54 -1.15
N LEU A 37 0.99 -6.68 -1.81
CA LEU A 37 1.35 -5.37 -1.28
C LEU A 37 0.09 -4.51 -1.03
N ARG A 38 -0.80 -4.44 -2.02
CA ARG A 38 -2.08 -3.70 -1.92
C ARG A 38 -3.03 -4.30 -0.90
N SER A 39 -3.03 -5.62 -0.73
CA SER A 39 -3.82 -6.27 0.34
C SER A 39 -3.38 -5.77 1.71
N THR A 40 -2.08 -5.73 1.97
CA THR A 40 -1.55 -5.18 3.23
C THR A 40 -1.84 -3.69 3.37
N PHE A 41 -1.78 -2.89 2.30
CA PHE A 41 -2.21 -1.49 2.34
C PHE A 41 -3.70 -1.35 2.74
N GLY A 42 -4.57 -2.17 2.15
CA GLY A 42 -6.00 -2.18 2.44
C GLY A 42 -6.34 -2.58 3.88
N GLU A 43 -5.57 -3.47 4.51
CA GLU A 43 -5.73 -3.85 5.92
C GLU A 43 -5.59 -2.65 6.87
N TYR A 44 -4.84 -1.61 6.46
CA TYR A 44 -4.71 -0.36 7.20
C TYR A 44 -5.59 0.78 6.65
N GLY A 45 -6.45 0.50 5.68
CA GLY A 45 -7.36 1.48 5.07
C GLY A 45 -6.80 2.22 3.86
N LEU A 46 -5.56 1.98 3.44
CA LEU A 46 -4.99 2.61 2.25
C LEU A 46 -5.52 1.91 0.99
N GLY A 47 -6.25 2.65 0.15
CA GLY A 47 -6.87 2.10 -1.07
C GLY A 47 -8.17 1.34 -0.82
N ALA A 48 -8.66 1.31 0.42
CA ALA A 48 -9.93 0.70 0.81
C ALA A 48 -10.91 1.75 1.37
N SER A 49 -12.19 1.41 1.40
CA SER A 49 -13.25 2.19 2.06
C SER A 49 -12.91 2.39 3.53
N THR A 50 -12.94 3.62 4.05
CA THR A 50 -12.67 3.89 5.47
C THR A 50 -13.87 3.55 6.35
N GLU A 51 -15.05 3.40 5.74
CA GLU A 51 -16.35 3.19 6.41
C GLU A 51 -16.79 4.39 7.25
N ILE A 52 -16.35 5.60 6.87
CA ILE A 52 -16.82 6.84 7.50
C ILE A 52 -18.33 7.02 7.31
N ASP A 53 -18.99 7.59 8.30
CA ASP A 53 -20.43 7.88 8.36
C ASP A 53 -20.88 9.06 7.47
N LEU A 54 -20.22 9.26 6.33
CA LEU A 54 -20.55 10.24 5.31
C LEU A 54 -20.86 9.58 3.97
N PRO A 55 -21.74 10.19 3.15
CA PRO A 55 -21.94 9.73 1.78
C PRO A 55 -20.68 9.96 0.94
N ASP A 56 -20.48 9.10 -0.05
CA ASP A 56 -19.52 9.26 -1.17
C ASP A 56 -18.06 9.48 -0.77
N GLU A 57 -17.51 8.64 0.10
CA GLU A 57 -16.05 8.63 0.30
C GLU A 57 -15.29 8.17 -0.96
N SER A 58 -14.17 8.82 -1.24
CA SER A 58 -13.21 8.33 -2.23
C SER A 58 -12.29 7.29 -1.59
N THR A 59 -12.10 6.15 -2.27
CA THR A 59 -11.12 5.13 -1.87
C THR A 59 -9.71 5.40 -2.40
N GLY A 60 -9.46 6.60 -2.92
CA GLY A 60 -8.20 6.97 -3.54
C GLY A 60 -8.13 6.60 -5.03
N PHE A 61 -6.92 6.46 -5.56
CA PHE A 61 -6.66 6.08 -6.95
C PHE A 61 -5.62 4.97 -7.01
N THR A 62 -6.09 3.76 -7.34
CA THR A 62 -5.29 2.54 -7.48
C THR A 62 -5.39 2.01 -8.92
N PRO A 63 -4.45 2.35 -9.82
CA PRO A 63 -4.50 1.91 -11.21
C PRO A 63 -4.48 0.38 -11.35
N LYS A 64 -5.32 -0.16 -12.24
CA LYS A 64 -5.32 -1.60 -12.57
C LYS A 64 -4.18 -1.97 -13.50
N GLU A 65 -3.82 -1.07 -14.42
CA GLU A 65 -2.65 -1.23 -15.28
C GLU A 65 -1.42 -0.65 -14.60
N PHE A 66 -0.36 -1.45 -14.49
CA PHE A 66 0.90 -1.05 -13.89
C PHE A 66 2.06 -1.89 -14.44
N ASP A 67 3.28 -1.40 -14.30
CA ASP A 67 4.50 -2.10 -14.66
C ASP A 67 5.39 -2.33 -13.42
N LEU A 68 6.59 -2.86 -13.64
CA LEU A 68 7.55 -3.09 -12.57
C LEU A 68 7.96 -1.80 -11.86
N ALA A 69 8.13 -0.69 -12.58
CA ALA A 69 8.55 0.58 -12.00
C ALA A 69 7.46 1.11 -11.06
N ASN A 70 6.20 1.02 -11.48
CA ASN A 70 5.04 1.38 -10.66
C ASN A 70 4.96 0.53 -9.39
N TYR A 71 5.18 -0.79 -9.47
CA TYR A 71 5.23 -1.66 -8.29
C TYR A 71 6.32 -1.24 -7.29
N ILE A 72 7.54 -1.03 -7.78
CA ILE A 72 8.66 -0.59 -6.94
C ILE A 72 8.39 0.77 -6.30
N ASN A 73 7.84 1.72 -7.07
CA ASN A 73 7.47 3.04 -6.56
C ASN A 73 6.35 2.97 -5.52
N ASN A 74 5.42 2.03 -5.67
CA ASN A 74 4.31 1.87 -4.75
C ASN A 74 4.78 1.42 -3.36
N ALA A 75 5.87 0.65 -3.27
CA ALA A 75 6.44 0.18 -2.01
C ALA A 75 6.91 1.30 -1.07
N PHE A 76 7.13 2.51 -1.60
CA PHE A 76 7.46 3.71 -0.83
C PHE A 76 6.51 4.89 -1.10
N GLY A 77 5.29 4.60 -1.60
CA GLY A 77 4.20 5.58 -1.67
C GLY A 77 4.22 6.53 -2.86
N GLN A 78 4.93 6.21 -3.94
CA GLN A 78 5.03 7.05 -5.13
C GLN A 78 4.23 6.50 -6.34
N PHE A 79 3.06 5.88 -6.10
CA PHE A 79 2.21 5.36 -7.17
C PHE A 79 0.71 5.45 -6.85
N ASP A 80 0.20 4.59 -5.95
CA ASP A 80 -1.20 4.65 -5.52
C ASP A 80 -1.44 5.94 -4.73
N ASN A 81 -2.58 6.59 -4.95
CA ASN A 81 -2.94 7.82 -4.25
C ASN A 81 -4.02 7.54 -3.21
N TYR A 82 -3.90 8.16 -2.04
CA TYR A 82 -4.79 7.96 -0.92
C TYR A 82 -5.37 9.28 -0.43
N THR A 83 -6.53 9.22 0.21
CA THR A 83 -7.15 10.39 0.83
C THR A 83 -6.52 10.70 2.19
N PRO A 84 -6.61 11.95 2.69
CA PRO A 84 -6.19 12.28 4.04
C PRO A 84 -6.87 11.42 5.12
N MET A 85 -8.13 11.03 4.92
CA MET A 85 -8.86 10.18 5.88
C MET A 85 -8.28 8.76 5.94
N GLN A 86 -7.91 8.19 4.79
CA GLN A 86 -7.22 6.88 4.74
C GLN A 86 -5.87 6.92 5.46
N LEU A 87 -5.10 8.01 5.31
CA LEU A 87 -3.83 8.19 6.04
C LEU A 87 -4.03 8.30 7.55
N ALA A 88 -5.09 8.99 7.99
CA ALA A 88 -5.45 9.08 9.41
C ALA A 88 -5.85 7.71 9.98
N GLN A 89 -6.65 6.94 9.26
CA GLN A 89 -7.03 5.58 9.66
C GLN A 89 -5.82 4.63 9.69
N TYR A 90 -4.89 4.77 8.73
CA TYR A 90 -3.64 3.99 8.69
C TYR A 90 -2.82 4.17 9.97
N VAL A 91 -2.53 5.41 10.37
CA VAL A 91 -1.74 5.67 11.57
C VAL A 91 -2.52 5.34 12.86
N ALA A 92 -3.84 5.53 12.86
CA ALA A 92 -4.70 5.15 13.98
C ALA A 92 -4.71 3.63 14.19
N THR A 93 -4.72 2.85 13.11
CA THR A 93 -4.65 1.38 13.16
C THR A 93 -3.33 0.93 13.80
N ILE A 94 -2.21 1.57 13.45
CA ILE A 94 -0.91 1.32 14.11
C ILE A 94 -0.99 1.67 15.60
N ALA A 95 -1.53 2.84 15.94
CA ALA A 95 -1.70 3.27 17.33
C ALA A 95 -2.62 2.35 18.14
N ASN A 96 -3.58 1.70 17.47
CA ASN A 96 -4.51 0.74 18.05
C ASN A 96 -4.04 -0.73 17.88
N ASN A 97 -2.73 -0.97 17.91
CA ASN A 97 -2.12 -2.30 17.88
C ASN A 97 -2.57 -3.19 16.70
N GLY A 98 -2.77 -2.58 15.53
CA GLY A 98 -3.20 -3.27 14.31
C GLY A 98 -4.70 -3.50 14.19
N VAL A 99 -5.51 -3.03 15.14
CA VAL A 99 -6.98 -3.13 15.06
C VAL A 99 -7.53 -1.89 14.37
N ARG A 100 -7.97 -2.07 13.13
CA ARG A 100 -8.57 -1.01 12.30
C ARG A 100 -9.99 -0.70 12.75
N LEU A 101 -10.29 0.58 12.93
CA LEU A 101 -11.59 1.09 13.38
C LEU A 101 -12.20 2.00 12.30
N ALA A 102 -13.52 1.94 12.15
CA ALA A 102 -14.27 2.88 11.32
C ALA A 102 -14.32 4.26 12.02
N PRO A 103 -13.91 5.36 11.36
CA PRO A 103 -14.05 6.71 11.90
C PRO A 103 -15.52 7.14 11.84
N HIS A 104 -15.98 7.88 12.86
CA HIS A 104 -17.33 8.43 12.93
C HIS A 104 -17.25 9.91 13.30
N ILE A 105 -18.15 10.71 12.74
CA ILE A 105 -18.32 12.12 13.07
C ILE A 105 -19.39 12.28 14.16
N VAL A 106 -20.40 11.41 14.16
CA VAL A 106 -21.46 11.37 15.18
C VAL A 106 -21.07 10.42 16.31
N GLU A 107 -21.37 10.80 17.55
CA GLU A 107 -21.18 9.97 18.76
C GLU A 107 -22.25 8.86 18.90
#